data_AF-A0A7C9N7D8-F1
#
_entry.id   AF-A0A7C9N7D8-F1
#
_cell.length_a   1.000
_cell.length_b   1.000
_cell.length_c   1.000
_cell.angle_alpha   90.00
_cell.angle_beta   90.00
_cell.angle_gamma   90.00
#
_symmetry.space_group_name_H-M   'P 1'
#
loop_
_entity.id
_entity.type
_entity.pdbx_description
1 polymer ?
#
loop_
_entity_poly.entity_id
_entity_poly.type
_entity_poly.pdbx_seq_one_letter_code
_entity_poly.pdbx_strand_id
1 'polypeptide(L)'
;MGAKNGNSTDVQEKTAKKKIESKYDPKTLRSLIKEGLDAATIMERMQIKHRQTLKQYILKLISTDRVLYEVKGLYLKDSKRPKVNQQGILKINLKAHDLGDLEINEGDEFSVEVIDGKIILNKILP
;
A
#
# COMPACT_ATOMS: atom_id res chain seq x y z
N MET A 1 -30.98 -3.88 -54.54
CA MET A 1 -30.10 -2.92 -53.82
C MET A 1 -30.62 -2.78 -52.39
N GLY A 2 -29.73 -2.72 -51.40
CA GLY A 2 -30.07 -2.24 -50.05
C GLY A 2 -29.95 -3.30 -48.96
N ALA A 3 -28.75 -3.41 -48.39
CA ALA A 3 -28.41 -4.21 -47.23
C ALA A 3 -28.82 -3.54 -45.90
N LYS A 4 -28.95 -4.36 -44.83
CA LYS A 4 -28.23 -4.26 -43.52
C LYS A 4 -29.10 -4.80 -42.37
N ASN A 5 -28.66 -5.91 -41.80
CA ASN A 5 -28.06 -6.04 -40.45
C ASN A 5 -29.14 -6.12 -39.35
N GLY A 6 -29.25 -7.20 -38.58
CA GLY A 6 -28.16 -7.94 -37.95
C GLY A 6 -28.16 -7.57 -36.48
N ASN A 7 -29.05 -8.19 -35.70
CA ASN A 7 -29.09 -8.03 -34.25
C ASN A 7 -28.44 -9.26 -33.61
N SER A 8 -27.10 -9.29 -33.65
CA SER A 8 -26.31 -10.23 -32.85
C SER A 8 -26.00 -9.57 -31.52
N THR A 9 -26.54 -10.15 -30.47
CA THR A 9 -26.25 -9.88 -29.06
C THR A 9 -24.76 -10.01 -28.77
N ASP A 10 -24.09 -8.89 -28.54
CA ASP A 10 -22.72 -8.86 -28.02
C ASP A 10 -22.78 -9.01 -26.49
N VAL A 11 -22.53 -10.23 -26.03
CA VAL A 11 -22.38 -10.58 -24.62
C VAL A 11 -21.03 -10.06 -24.15
N GLN A 12 -21.00 -8.85 -23.57
CA GLN A 12 -19.84 -8.39 -22.83
C GLN A 12 -19.73 -9.15 -21.51
N GLU A 13 -18.87 -10.18 -21.52
CA GLU A 13 -18.32 -10.82 -20.33
C GLU A 13 -17.65 -9.77 -19.43
N LYS A 14 -18.43 -9.26 -18.47
CA LYS A 14 -17.88 -8.64 -17.26
C LYS A 14 -17.19 -9.74 -16.47
N THR A 15 -15.88 -9.91 -16.67
CA THR A 15 -15.01 -10.65 -15.76
C THR A 15 -15.04 -9.95 -14.40
N ALA A 16 -16.00 -10.35 -13.58
CA ALA A 16 -16.09 -9.98 -12.18
C ALA A 16 -14.82 -10.50 -11.52
N LYS A 17 -13.86 -9.59 -11.25
CA LYS A 17 -12.72 -9.86 -10.38
C LYS A 17 -13.30 -10.26 -9.02
N LYS A 18 -13.44 -11.58 -8.79
CA LYS A 18 -13.85 -12.14 -7.50
C LYS A 18 -12.92 -11.51 -6.46
N LYS A 19 -13.48 -10.65 -5.60
CA LYS A 19 -12.81 -10.23 -4.38
C LYS A 19 -12.62 -11.50 -3.57
N ILE A 20 -11.44 -12.10 -3.67
CA ILE A 20 -10.99 -13.13 -2.75
C ILE A 20 -10.81 -12.39 -1.42
N GLU A 21 -11.86 -12.36 -0.63
CA GLU A 21 -11.79 -12.02 0.78
C GLU A 21 -11.05 -13.18 1.45
N SER A 22 -9.84 -12.89 1.94
CA SER A 22 -9.10 -13.80 2.81
C SER A 22 -9.99 -14.04 4.04
N LYS A 23 -10.70 -15.16 4.12
CA LYS A 23 -11.54 -15.46 5.28
C LYS A 23 -10.64 -15.58 6.51
N TYR A 24 -10.96 -14.84 7.56
CA TYR A 24 -10.24 -14.91 8.83
C TYR A 24 -10.27 -16.34 9.38
N ASP A 25 -9.10 -16.99 9.43
CA ASP A 25 -8.93 -18.31 10.05
C ASP A 25 -8.01 -18.19 11.29
N PRO A 26 -8.58 -18.18 12.51
CA PRO A 26 -7.82 -18.01 13.74
C PRO A 26 -6.91 -19.20 14.06
N LYS A 27 -7.23 -20.43 13.61
CA LYS A 27 -6.43 -21.62 13.92
C LYS A 27 -5.13 -21.59 13.13
N THR A 28 -5.26 -21.36 11.82
CA THR A 28 -4.12 -21.25 10.92
C THR A 28 -3.23 -20.07 11.33
N LEU A 29 -3.82 -18.90 11.60
CA LEU A 29 -3.07 -17.73 12.05
C LEU A 29 -2.27 -18.00 13.34
N ARG A 30 -2.87 -18.67 14.33
CA ARG A 30 -2.17 -19.08 15.56
C ARG A 30 -0.96 -19.97 15.28
N SER A 31 -1.10 -20.97 14.39
CA SER A 31 0.00 -21.88 14.05
C SER A 31 1.16 -21.13 13.43
N LEU A 32 0.86 -20.30 12.42
CA LEU A 32 1.87 -19.55 11.67
C LEU A 32 2.66 -18.57 12.57
N ILE A 33 2.00 -17.95 13.55
CA ILE A 33 2.67 -17.08 14.53
C ILE A 33 3.57 -17.90 15.47
N LYS A 34 3.08 -19.06 15.95
CA LYS A 34 3.87 -19.96 16.81
C LYS A 34 5.09 -20.55 16.11
N GLU A 35 4.99 -20.76 14.80
CA GLU A 35 6.12 -21.13 13.92
C GLU A 35 7.16 -20.00 13.79
N GLY A 36 6.88 -18.79 14.31
CA GLY A 36 7.80 -17.66 14.30
C GLY A 36 7.91 -16.95 12.95
N LEU A 37 6.94 -17.16 12.06
CA LEU A 37 6.93 -16.55 10.73
C LEU A 37 6.73 -15.03 10.79
N ASP A 38 7.28 -14.34 9.80
CA ASP A 38 7.13 -12.90 9.68
C ASP A 38 5.78 -12.52 9.02
N ALA A 39 5.44 -11.24 9.10
CA ALA A 39 4.20 -10.72 8.54
C ALA A 39 4.09 -10.92 7.03
N ALA A 40 5.20 -10.91 6.28
CA ALA A 40 5.16 -11.09 4.83
C ALA A 40 4.78 -12.53 4.46
N THR A 41 5.43 -13.52 5.08
CA THR A 41 5.14 -14.94 4.87
C THR A 41 3.74 -15.30 5.34
N ILE A 42 3.28 -14.78 6.48
CA ILE A 42 1.91 -15.01 6.96
C ILE A 42 0.89 -14.44 5.96
N MET A 43 1.13 -13.23 5.45
CA MET A 43 0.26 -12.62 4.45
C MET A 43 0.19 -13.44 3.17
N GLU A 44 1.31 -13.98 2.69
CA GLU A 44 1.35 -14.84 1.52
C GLU A 44 0.56 -16.15 1.73
N ARG A 45 0.85 -16.89 2.81
CA ARG A 45 0.20 -18.18 3.09
C ARG A 45 -1.31 -18.04 3.30
N MET A 46 -1.75 -16.97 3.94
CA MET A 46 -3.17 -16.70 4.20
C MET A 46 -3.84 -15.91 3.07
N GLN A 47 -3.13 -15.63 1.96
CA GLN A 47 -3.60 -14.84 0.83
C GLN A 47 -4.14 -13.46 1.25
N ILE A 48 -3.53 -12.83 2.27
CA ILE A 48 -3.89 -11.51 2.78
C ILE A 48 -3.17 -10.45 1.95
N LYS A 49 -3.95 -9.60 1.27
CA LYS A 49 -3.40 -8.56 0.37
C LYS A 49 -2.80 -7.36 1.09
N HIS A 50 -3.36 -6.98 2.23
CA HIS A 50 -3.01 -5.74 2.92
C HIS A 50 -2.57 -6.01 4.36
N ARG A 51 -1.45 -5.41 4.77
CA ARG A 51 -0.92 -5.56 6.14
C ARG A 51 -1.90 -5.08 7.22
N GLN A 52 -2.77 -4.11 6.88
CA GLN A 52 -3.83 -3.65 7.77
C GLN A 52 -4.84 -4.77 8.09
N THR A 53 -5.16 -5.63 7.12
CA THR A 53 -6.02 -6.80 7.33
C THR A 53 -5.36 -7.79 8.30
N LEU A 54 -4.06 -8.05 8.15
CA LEU A 54 -3.33 -8.89 9.10
C LEU A 54 -3.33 -8.28 10.51
N LYS A 55 -3.12 -6.96 10.65
CA LYS A 55 -3.22 -6.27 11.96
C LYS A 55 -4.59 -6.48 12.62
N GLN A 56 -5.68 -6.32 11.86
CA GLN A 56 -7.05 -6.58 12.34
C GLN A 56 -7.24 -8.02 12.80
N TYR A 57 -6.70 -8.99 12.05
CA TYR A 57 -6.78 -10.41 12.40
C TYR A 57 -6.01 -10.73 13.68
N ILE A 58 -4.81 -10.17 13.85
CA ILE A 58 -4.03 -10.31 15.09
C ILE A 58 -4.75 -9.69 16.28
N LEU A 59 -5.33 -8.49 16.13
CA LEU A 59 -6.12 -7.86 17.19
C LEU A 59 -7.32 -8.72 17.61
N LYS A 60 -8.02 -9.30 16.64
CA LYS A 60 -9.15 -10.22 16.90
C LYS A 60 -8.70 -11.51 17.58
N LEU A 61 -7.51 -12.01 17.25
CA LEU A 61 -6.92 -13.18 17.87
C LEU A 61 -6.52 -12.90 19.33
N ILE A 62 -5.86 -11.76 19.58
CA ILE A 62 -5.50 -11.29 20.94
C ILE A 62 -6.75 -11.12 21.81
N SER A 63 -7.82 -10.52 21.27
CA SER A 63 -9.06 -10.32 22.04
C SER A 63 -9.75 -11.64 22.40
N THR A 64 -9.68 -12.63 21.51
CA THR A 64 -10.26 -13.97 21.70
C THR A 64 -9.44 -14.79 22.69
N ASP A 65 -8.14 -14.87 22.48
CA ASP A 65 -7.25 -15.76 23.22
C ASP A 65 -6.72 -15.11 24.51
N ARG A 66 -6.92 -13.79 24.69
CA ARG A 66 -6.40 -12.98 25.81
C ARG A 66 -4.88 -13.08 25.98
N VAL A 67 -4.16 -13.35 24.87
CA VAL A 67 -2.70 -13.47 24.82
C VAL A 67 -2.16 -12.46 23.82
N LEU A 68 -1.02 -11.86 24.14
CA LEU A 68 -0.29 -10.99 23.22
C LEU A 68 0.46 -11.83 22.17
N TYR A 69 0.24 -11.54 20.90
CA TYR A 69 0.98 -12.16 19.80
C TYR A 69 1.98 -11.17 19.21
N GLU A 70 3.25 -11.56 19.16
CA GLU A 70 4.30 -10.80 18.49
C GLU A 70 4.53 -11.36 17.08
N VAL A 71 4.44 -10.49 16.07
CA VAL A 71 4.68 -10.86 14.67
C VAL A 71 5.75 -9.95 14.09
N LYS A 72 6.89 -10.55 13.76
CA LYS A 72 8.01 -9.83 13.14
C LYS A 72 7.56 -9.15 11.85
N GLY A 73 7.95 -7.90 11.67
CA GLY A 73 7.61 -7.15 10.46
C GLY A 73 6.18 -6.57 10.40
N LEU A 74 5.30 -6.86 11.36
CA LEU A 74 3.90 -6.43 11.33
C LEU A 74 3.72 -4.92 11.58
N TYR A 75 4.52 -4.37 12.49
CA TYR A 75 4.50 -2.95 12.87
C TYR A 75 5.72 -2.19 12.35
N LEU A 76 6.34 -2.67 11.26
CA LEU A 76 7.32 -1.86 10.55
C LEU A 76 6.63 -0.57 10.12
N LYS A 77 7.11 0.55 10.66
CA LYS A 77 6.75 1.88 10.16
C LYS A 77 7.06 1.88 8.68
N ASP A 78 6.10 2.34 7.89
CA ASP A 78 6.31 2.54 6.46
C ASP A 78 7.63 3.29 6.26
N SER A 79 8.34 2.94 5.17
CA SER A 79 9.53 3.67 4.77
C SER A 79 9.21 5.16 4.78
N LYS A 80 9.95 5.95 5.56
CA LYS A 80 9.85 7.43 5.52
C LYS A 80 10.27 8.00 4.17
N ARG A 81 10.80 7.17 3.27
CA ARG A 81 11.23 7.60 1.95
C ARG A 81 10.01 7.93 1.09
N PRO A 82 9.97 9.12 0.46
CA PRO A 82 8.97 9.46 -0.55
C PRO A 82 8.88 8.38 -1.63
N LYS A 83 7.65 8.10 -2.09
CA LYS A 83 7.39 7.13 -3.17
C LYS A 83 6.42 7.71 -4.18
N VAL A 84 6.62 7.35 -5.43
CA VAL A 84 5.69 7.67 -6.53
C VAL A 84 4.44 6.81 -6.37
N ASN A 85 3.27 7.45 -6.43
CA ASN A 85 1.99 6.74 -6.37
C ASN A 85 1.55 6.26 -7.78
N GLN A 86 0.41 5.56 -7.87
CA GLN A 86 -0.12 5.06 -9.15
C GLN A 86 -0.48 6.16 -10.17
N GLN A 87 -0.62 7.41 -9.73
CA GLN A 87 -0.88 8.56 -10.59
C GLN A 87 0.41 9.23 -11.07
N GLY A 88 1.58 8.65 -10.75
CA GLY A 88 2.87 9.26 -11.08
C GLY A 88 3.29 10.42 -10.17
N ILE A 89 2.57 10.66 -9.07
CA ILE A 89 2.83 11.79 -8.17
C ILE A 89 3.82 11.36 -7.07
N LEU A 90 4.90 12.11 -6.92
CA LEU A 90 5.82 12.04 -5.78
C LEU A 90 5.37 13.05 -4.72
N LYS A 91 5.03 12.57 -3.52
CA LYS A 91 4.74 13.43 -2.35
C LYS A 91 5.87 13.35 -1.35
N ILE A 92 6.42 14.51 -1.00
CA ILE A 92 7.48 14.64 0.00
C ILE A 92 6.84 15.23 1.27
N ASN A 93 6.98 14.54 2.40
CA ASN A 93 6.55 15.08 3.68
C ASN A 93 7.72 15.86 4.29
N LEU A 94 7.71 17.18 4.15
CA LEU A 94 8.80 18.06 4.61
C LEU A 94 9.12 17.88 6.11
N LYS A 95 8.11 17.61 6.96
CA LYS A 95 8.31 17.35 8.40
C LYS A 95 9.04 16.04 8.71
N ALA A 96 9.16 15.14 7.73
CA ALA A 96 9.84 13.85 7.89
C ALA A 96 11.31 13.90 7.46
N HIS A 97 11.79 15.05 6.98
CA HIS A 97 13.15 15.26 6.46
C HIS A 97 13.86 16.37 7.23
N ASP A 98 15.18 16.26 7.32
CA ASP A 98 16.03 17.35 7.78
C ASP A 98 16.34 18.24 6.57
N LEU A 99 15.88 19.49 6.64
CA LEU A 99 16.05 20.50 5.59
C LEU A 99 17.14 21.51 5.94
N GLY A 100 17.84 21.33 7.06
CA GLY A 100 18.78 22.32 7.59
C GLY A 100 18.09 23.67 7.84
N ASP A 101 18.72 24.74 7.37
CA ASP A 101 18.22 26.11 7.53
C ASP A 101 17.18 26.52 6.46
N LEU A 102 16.78 25.60 5.57
CA LEU A 102 15.81 25.89 4.52
C LEU A 102 14.39 25.96 5.07
N GLU A 103 13.85 27.17 5.19
CA GLU A 103 12.43 27.37 5.49
C GLU A 103 11.58 27.19 4.23
N ILE A 104 10.57 26.33 4.33
CA ILE A 104 9.58 26.08 3.28
C ILE A 104 8.18 26.33 3.86
N ASN A 105 7.48 27.28 3.28
CA ASN A 105 6.18 27.77 3.69
C ASN A 105 5.13 27.51 2.60
N GLU A 106 3.86 27.67 2.98
CA GLU A 106 2.77 27.63 2.02
C GLU A 106 2.92 28.75 0.98
N GLY A 107 2.75 28.41 -0.30
CA GLY A 107 2.90 29.34 -1.41
C GLY A 107 4.31 29.43 -2.00
N ASP A 108 5.32 28.82 -1.36
CA ASP A 108 6.66 28.75 -1.95
C ASP A 108 6.67 27.93 -3.25
N GLU A 109 7.32 28.47 -4.28
CA GLU A 109 7.48 27.82 -5.58
C GLU A 109 8.89 27.23 -5.74
N PHE A 110 8.98 26.16 -6.54
CA PHE A 110 10.22 25.45 -6.79
C PHE A 110 10.37 25.17 -8.29
N SER A 111 11.58 25.38 -8.82
CA SER A 111 11.95 24.81 -10.11
C SER A 111 12.40 23.36 -9.93
N VAL A 112 12.24 22.56 -10.99
CA VAL A 112 12.61 21.14 -10.99
C VAL A 112 13.66 20.90 -12.06
N GLU A 113 14.79 20.35 -11.65
CA GLU A 113 15.89 19.98 -12.54
C GLU A 113 16.24 18.50 -12.39
N VAL A 114 16.75 17.90 -13.46
CA VAL A 114 17.26 16.54 -13.44
C VAL A 114 18.74 16.57 -13.82
N ILE A 115 19.60 16.22 -12.87
CA ILE A 115 21.06 16.20 -13.04
C ILE A 115 21.58 14.86 -12.53
N ASP A 116 22.34 14.15 -13.37
CA ASP A 116 22.94 12.85 -13.04
C ASP A 116 21.95 11.83 -12.43
N GLY A 117 20.72 11.79 -12.97
CA GLY A 117 19.65 10.91 -12.50
C GLY A 117 19.03 11.31 -11.17
N LYS A 118 19.36 12.50 -10.63
CA LYS A 118 18.76 13.07 -9.42
C LYS A 118 17.75 14.14 -9.80
N ILE A 119 16.64 14.19 -9.08
CA ILE A 119 15.70 15.31 -9.13
C ILE A 119 16.16 16.33 -8.10
N ILE A 120 16.39 17.57 -8.53
CA ILE A 120 16.76 18.69 -7.69
C ILE A 120 15.59 19.67 -7.68
N LEU A 121 15.17 20.06 -6.48
CA LEU A 121 14.16 21.10 -6.27
C LEU A 121 14.87 22.36 -5.81
N ASN A 122 14.82 23.42 -6.61
CA ASN A 122 15.41 24.70 -6.25
C ASN A 122 14.29 25.67 -5.88
N LYS A 123 14.29 26.17 -4.64
CA LYS A 123 13.31 27.16 -4.19
C LYS A 123 13.48 28.42 -5.03
N ILE A 124 12.39 28.91 -5.62
CA ILE A 124 12.38 30.16 -6.36
C ILE A 124 12.28 31.28 -5.34
N LEU A 125 13.32 32.11 -5.27
CA LEU A 125 13.30 33.33 -4.48
C LEU A 125 12.64 34.43 -5.31
N PRO A 126 11.73 35.23 -4.72
CA PRO A 126 11.14 36.38 -5.40
C PRO A 126 12.18 37.46 -5.72
#